data_AF-A0A7V5BDQ0-F1
#
_entry.id   AF-A0A7V5BDQ0-F1
#
_cell.length_a   1.000
_cell.length_b   1.000
_cell.length_c   1.000
_cell.angle_alpha   90.00
_cell.angle_beta   90.00
_cell.angle_gamma   90.00
#
_symmetry.space_group_name_H-M   'P 1'
#
loop_
_entity.id
_entity.type
_entity.pdbx_description
1 polymer ?
#
loop_
_entity_poly.entity_id
_entity_poly.type
_entity_poly.pdbx_seq_one_letter_code
_entity_poly.pdbx_strand_id
1 'polypeptide(L)'
;ITENLISSAAIDIIVVDSVAALVPRAEIEGEMGDSKMGLQARLMSQAMRKLTATVGKTNTVLIFINQLREKIGVMFGNPEVTTGGNALKFYASMRLDIRRNGQALKDAEGNVVGNHVKVKVAKNKVAPPFRVAEFDIIYGKGISKNGEIIDLGVAYDIVGKSGSWYSYNGTKIAQGRNSAIQFLEDNPELADELEGLIKQAILGEENKDS
;
A
#
# COMPACT_ATOMS: atom_id res chain seq x y z
N ILE A 1 6.14 24.56 3.65
CA ILE A 1 7.25 23.57 3.51
C ILE A 1 6.99 22.66 2.31
N THR A 2 6.00 21.77 2.34
CA THR A 2 5.69 20.83 1.25
C THR A 2 5.60 21.48 -0.13
N GLU A 3 4.90 22.61 -0.24
CA GLU A 3 4.79 23.34 -1.51
C GLU A 3 6.14 23.85 -2.04
N ASN A 4 6.98 24.40 -1.17
CA ASN A 4 8.29 24.92 -1.57
C ASN A 4 9.20 23.77 -2.04
N LEU A 5 9.13 22.62 -1.36
CA LEU A 5 9.88 21.41 -1.75
C LEU A 5 9.44 20.91 -3.12
N ILE A 6 8.13 20.81 -3.38
CA ILE A 6 7.62 20.42 -4.70
C ILE A 6 8.05 21.44 -5.75
N SER A 7 7.85 22.73 -5.49
CA SER A 7 8.16 23.82 -6.42
C SER A 7 9.65 23.92 -6.77
N SER A 8 10.54 23.41 -5.91
CA SER A 8 11.97 23.36 -6.18
C SER A 8 12.36 22.34 -7.26
N ALA A 9 11.48 21.38 -7.57
CA ALA A 9 11.75 20.24 -8.46
C ALA A 9 13.01 19.41 -8.09
N ALA A 10 13.50 19.55 -6.86
CA ALA A 10 14.66 18.82 -6.36
C ALA A 10 14.29 17.50 -5.65
N ILE A 11 12.99 17.23 -5.49
CA ILE A 11 12.47 16.09 -4.73
C ILE A 11 11.47 15.30 -5.58
N ASP A 12 11.75 14.01 -5.75
CA ASP A 12 10.90 13.11 -6.53
C ASP A 12 9.71 12.55 -5.73
N ILE A 13 9.89 12.31 -4.42
CA ILE A 13 8.86 11.71 -3.57
C ILE A 13 8.77 12.45 -2.23
N ILE A 14 7.55 12.80 -1.84
CA ILE A 14 7.25 13.37 -0.52
C ILE A 14 6.16 12.56 0.15
N VAL A 15 6.40 12.14 1.39
CA VAL A 15 5.41 11.47 2.24
C VAL A 15 4.98 12.39 3.37
N VAL A 16 3.67 12.56 3.54
CA VAL A 16 3.06 13.32 4.63
C VAL A 16 2.40 12.33 5.59
N ASP A 17 3.04 12.11 6.74
CA ASP A 17 2.56 11.22 7.81
C ASP A 17 2.21 12.04 9.07
N SER A 18 0.94 12.26 9.40
CA SER A 18 -0.29 11.89 8.68
C SER A 18 -1.20 13.09 8.50
N VAL A 19 -2.20 12.96 7.62
CA VAL A 19 -3.24 14.00 7.42
C VAL A 19 -3.94 14.35 8.74
N ALA A 20 -4.15 13.38 9.62
CA ALA A 20 -4.80 13.58 10.91
C ALA A 20 -4.01 14.55 11.81
N ALA A 21 -2.67 14.58 11.67
CA ALA A 21 -1.79 15.45 12.43
C ALA A 21 -1.61 16.86 11.81
N LEU A 22 -2.23 17.13 10.65
CA LEU A 22 -2.24 18.47 10.06
C LEU A 22 -3.25 19.34 10.82
N VAL A 23 -2.83 19.86 11.97
CA VAL A 23 -3.62 20.73 12.83
C VAL A 23 -3.52 22.18 12.32
N PRO A 24 -4.63 22.85 12.00
CA PRO A 24 -4.62 24.24 11.61
C PRO A 24 -4.08 25.15 12.72
N ARG A 25 -3.36 26.21 12.36
CA ARG A 25 -2.78 27.16 13.32
C ARG A 25 -3.79 27.71 14.34
N ALA A 26 -4.99 28.06 13.89
CA ALA A 26 -6.04 28.57 14.78
C ALA A 26 -6.55 27.54 15.79
N GLU A 27 -6.35 26.24 15.56
CA GLU A 27 -6.64 25.19 16.53
C GLU A 27 -5.51 25.03 17.55
N ILE A 28 -4.25 25.16 17.12
CA ILE A 28 -3.07 25.16 18.00
C ILE A 28 -3.09 26.36 18.97
N GLU A 29 -3.50 27.53 18.48
CA GLU A 29 -3.57 28.77 19.27
C GLU A 29 -4.88 28.92 20.08
N GLY A 30 -5.84 28.00 19.90
CA GLY A 30 -7.12 28.01 20.63
C GLY A 30 -7.08 27.25 21.94
N GLU A 31 -8.17 27.33 22.70
CA GLU A 31 -8.33 26.52 23.92
C GLU A 31 -8.98 25.17 23.62
N MET A 32 -8.69 24.16 24.45
CA MET A 32 -9.35 22.86 24.34
C MET A 32 -10.85 23.01 24.58
N GLY A 33 -11.66 22.60 23.59
CA GLY A 33 -13.13 22.74 23.65
C GLY A 33 -13.68 23.84 22.74
N ASP A 34 -12.83 24.68 22.15
CA ASP A 34 -13.23 25.64 21.13
C ASP A 34 -13.83 24.92 19.91
N SER A 35 -15.09 25.23 19.58
CA SER A 35 -15.75 24.67 18.40
C SER A 35 -15.26 25.37 17.12
N LYS A 36 -14.31 24.74 16.41
CA LYS A 36 -13.82 25.18 15.09
C LYS A 36 -14.18 24.15 14.03
N MET A 37 -15.47 23.99 13.78
CA MET A 37 -16.00 22.97 12.87
C MET A 37 -15.42 23.09 11.45
N GLY A 38 -14.85 21.99 10.95
CA GLY A 38 -14.43 21.86 9.55
C GLY A 38 -13.17 22.62 9.15
N LEU A 39 -12.41 23.16 10.11
CA LEU A 39 -11.20 23.95 9.84
C LEU A 39 -10.15 23.13 9.06
N GLN A 40 -9.91 21.89 9.49
CA GLN A 40 -9.00 20.96 8.81
C GLN A 40 -9.47 20.62 7.39
N ALA A 41 -10.77 20.40 7.17
CA ALA A 41 -11.31 20.11 5.84
C ALA A 41 -11.16 21.29 4.86
N ARG A 42 -11.31 22.53 5.36
CA ARG A 42 -11.07 23.76 4.58
C ARG A 42 -9.59 23.91 4.23
N LEU A 43 -8.69 23.70 5.21
CA LEU A 43 -7.24 23.72 5.00
C LEU A 43 -6.84 22.72 3.91
N MET A 44 -7.31 21.46 4.01
CA MET A 44 -7.02 20.43 3.01
C MET A 44 -7.56 20.80 1.62
N SER A 45 -8.75 21.37 1.53
CA SER A 45 -9.32 21.79 0.25
C SER A 45 -8.48 22.89 -0.43
N GLN A 46 -7.96 23.84 0.34
CA GLN A 46 -7.07 24.88 -0.17
C GLN A 46 -5.70 24.30 -0.54
N ALA A 47 -5.12 23.48 0.33
CA ALA A 47 -3.83 22.85 0.10
C ALA A 47 -3.84 21.99 -1.16
N MET A 48 -4.84 21.11 -1.34
CA MET A 48 -4.92 20.23 -2.51
C MET A 48 -5.03 21.01 -3.81
N ARG A 49 -5.84 22.09 -3.85
CA ARG A 49 -5.97 22.94 -5.03
C ARG A 49 -4.62 23.53 -5.47
N LYS A 50 -3.79 23.94 -4.50
CA LYS A 50 -2.46 24.52 -4.77
C LYS A 50 -1.44 23.45 -5.15
N LEU A 51 -1.38 22.37 -4.36
CA LEU A 51 -0.37 21.31 -4.50
C LEU A 51 -0.55 20.50 -5.79
N THR A 52 -1.79 20.17 -6.19
CA THR A 52 -2.02 19.37 -7.40
C THR A 52 -1.50 20.05 -8.66
N ALA A 53 -1.64 21.37 -8.78
CA ALA A 53 -1.14 22.12 -9.92
C ALA A 53 0.40 22.11 -9.98
N THR A 54 1.07 22.17 -8.83
CA THR A 54 2.54 22.15 -8.76
C THR A 54 3.09 20.74 -9.00
N VAL A 55 2.51 19.72 -8.35
CA VAL A 55 2.89 18.30 -8.49
C VAL A 55 2.95 17.87 -9.96
N GLY A 56 1.93 18.23 -10.75
CA GLY A 56 1.88 17.86 -12.17
C GLY A 56 2.97 18.52 -13.02
N LYS A 57 3.54 19.65 -12.59
CA LYS A 57 4.60 20.37 -13.32
C LYS A 57 6.00 19.89 -12.97
N THR A 58 6.19 19.40 -11.74
CA THR A 58 7.52 19.05 -11.20
C THR A 58 7.77 17.55 -11.21
N ASN A 59 6.80 16.76 -11.67
CA ASN A 59 6.84 15.29 -11.68
C ASN A 59 7.12 14.67 -10.30
N THR A 60 6.73 15.38 -9.22
CA THR A 60 6.91 14.92 -7.84
C THR A 60 5.73 14.06 -7.39
N VAL A 61 5.99 12.89 -6.81
CA VAL A 61 4.96 12.06 -6.18
C VAL A 61 4.70 12.54 -4.75
N LEU A 62 3.43 12.82 -4.44
CA LEU A 62 3.00 13.23 -3.10
C LEU A 62 2.09 12.15 -2.49
N ILE A 63 2.56 11.52 -1.42
CA ILE A 63 1.88 10.45 -0.69
C ILE A 63 1.36 11.01 0.63
N PHE A 64 0.08 10.78 0.92
CA PHE A 64 -0.53 11.11 2.20
C PHE A 64 -0.90 9.84 2.96
N ILE A 65 -0.39 9.69 4.17
CA ILE A 65 -0.86 8.68 5.12
C ILE A 65 -2.05 9.26 5.86
N ASN A 66 -3.14 8.48 5.95
CA ASN A 66 -4.35 8.92 6.62
C ASN A 66 -4.91 7.79 7.49
N GLN A 67 -5.63 8.18 8.53
CA GLN A 67 -6.22 7.29 9.50
C GLN A 67 -7.71 7.13 9.23
N LEU A 68 -8.23 5.94 9.53
CA LEU A 68 -9.66 5.68 9.58
C LEU A 68 -10.25 6.24 10.89
N ARG A 69 -11.50 6.69 10.78
CA ARG A 69 -12.38 7.11 11.87
C ARG A 69 -13.77 6.58 11.58
N GLU A 70 -14.59 6.44 12.60
CA GLU A 70 -16.00 6.09 12.43
C GLU A 70 -16.85 7.35 12.49
N LYS A 71 -17.76 7.49 11.52
CA LYS A 71 -18.74 8.57 11.54
C LYS A 71 -19.92 8.18 12.43
N ILE A 72 -20.07 8.87 13.56
CA ILE A 72 -21.19 8.71 14.47
C ILE A 72 -22.50 9.03 13.73
N GLY A 73 -23.53 8.20 13.93
CA GLY A 73 -24.88 8.41 13.40
C GLY A 73 -25.15 7.83 12.01
N VAL A 74 -24.23 7.03 11.44
CA VAL A 74 -24.50 6.26 10.21
C VAL A 74 -25.18 4.93 10.58
N MET A 75 -26.46 4.81 10.26
CA MET A 75 -27.25 3.59 10.52
C MET A 75 -27.18 2.55 9.38
N PHE A 76 -26.81 2.95 8.16
CA PHE A 76 -26.70 2.08 6.99
C PHE A 76 -25.46 2.43 6.16
N GLY A 77 -24.76 1.40 5.66
CA GLY A 77 -23.54 1.54 4.86
C GLY A 77 -22.24 1.48 5.68
N ASN A 78 -21.09 1.74 5.03
CA ASN A 78 -19.80 1.74 5.71
C ASN A 78 -19.63 3.04 6.53
N PRO A 79 -19.50 2.98 7.87
CA PRO A 79 -19.31 4.17 8.72
C PRO A 79 -17.88 4.73 8.66
N GLU A 80 -16.93 4.03 8.02
CA GLU A 80 -15.54 4.44 7.95
C GLU A 80 -15.35 5.69 7.09
N VAL A 81 -14.67 6.67 7.68
CA VAL A 81 -14.28 7.93 7.05
C VAL A 81 -12.81 8.22 7.32
N THR A 82 -12.22 9.08 6.50
CA THR A 82 -10.83 9.54 6.66
C THR A 82 -10.81 10.98 7.13
N THR A 83 -9.80 11.36 7.91
CA THR A 83 -9.62 12.75 8.37
C THR A 83 -9.32 13.73 7.22
N GLY A 84 -9.50 15.04 7.46
CA GLY A 84 -9.20 16.07 6.46
C GLY A 84 -10.29 16.35 5.42
N GLY A 85 -11.52 15.86 5.64
CA GLY A 85 -12.64 16.08 4.73
C GLY A 85 -12.56 15.29 3.41
N ASN A 86 -13.26 15.77 2.38
CA ASN A 86 -13.39 15.02 1.11
C ASN A 86 -12.36 15.42 0.03
N ALA A 87 -11.65 16.54 0.18
CA ALA A 87 -10.76 17.06 -0.86
C ALA A 87 -9.74 16.02 -1.32
N LEU A 88 -8.99 15.43 -0.37
CA LEU A 88 -7.97 14.44 -0.69
C LEU A 88 -8.54 13.25 -1.50
N LYS A 89 -9.77 12.81 -1.22
CA LYS A 89 -10.43 11.72 -1.96
C LYS A 89 -10.61 12.06 -3.44
N PHE A 90 -10.92 13.31 -3.78
CA PHE A 90 -11.15 13.76 -5.15
C PHE A 90 -9.85 14.05 -5.91
N TYR A 91 -8.89 14.71 -5.25
CA TYR A 91 -7.62 15.09 -5.86
C TYR A 91 -6.67 13.91 -6.05
N ALA A 92 -6.68 12.91 -5.14
CA ALA A 92 -5.80 11.75 -5.26
C ALA A 92 -5.99 11.00 -6.58
N SER A 93 -4.90 10.70 -7.27
CA SER A 93 -4.88 9.86 -8.47
C SER A 93 -5.09 8.38 -8.14
N MET A 94 -4.50 7.93 -7.03
CA MET A 94 -4.67 6.59 -6.49
C MET A 94 -5.05 6.66 -5.02
N ARG A 95 -5.86 5.71 -4.55
CA ARG A 95 -6.15 5.50 -3.13
C ARG A 95 -5.97 4.04 -2.80
N LEU A 96 -5.14 3.76 -1.81
CA LEU A 96 -4.84 2.43 -1.32
C LEU A 96 -5.47 2.27 0.07
N ASP A 97 -6.31 1.24 0.23
CA ASP A 97 -6.83 0.81 1.53
C ASP A 97 -6.01 -0.40 1.98
N ILE A 98 -5.17 -0.19 3.00
CA ILE A 98 -4.26 -1.19 3.55
C ILE A 98 -4.83 -1.73 4.85
N ARG A 99 -4.96 -3.06 4.95
CA ARG A 99 -5.46 -3.75 6.14
C ARG A 99 -4.64 -4.98 6.46
N ARG A 100 -4.47 -5.27 7.74
CA ARG A 100 -4.02 -6.61 8.15
C ARG A 100 -5.08 -7.63 7.75
N ASN A 101 -4.66 -8.69 7.09
CA ASN A 101 -5.52 -9.76 6.62
C ASN A 101 -5.25 -11.02 7.46
N GLY A 102 -6.22 -11.43 8.27
CA GLY A 102 -6.11 -12.63 9.10
C GLY A 102 -5.26 -12.48 10.37
N GLN A 103 -4.76 -13.62 10.86
CA GLN A 103 -3.92 -13.69 12.06
C GLN A 103 -2.51 -13.21 11.76
N ALA A 104 -1.81 -12.74 12.80
CA ALA A 104 -0.42 -12.35 12.66
C ALA A 104 0.46 -13.58 12.33
N LEU A 105 1.51 -13.36 11.54
CA LEU A 105 2.45 -14.40 11.16
C LEU A 105 3.26 -14.79 12.40
N LYS A 106 3.43 -16.11 12.62
CA LYS A 106 4.18 -16.65 13.75
C LYS A 106 5.31 -17.56 13.29
N ASP A 107 6.40 -17.57 14.06
CA ASP A 107 7.48 -18.54 13.92
C ASP A 107 7.11 -19.91 14.55
N ALA A 108 8.08 -20.83 14.54
CA ALA A 108 7.93 -22.17 15.11
C ALA A 108 7.76 -22.15 16.65
N GLU A 109 8.32 -21.16 17.34
CA GLU A 109 8.14 -20.98 18.79
C GLU A 109 6.82 -20.27 19.15
N GLY A 110 6.11 -19.74 18.15
CA GLY A 110 4.82 -19.06 18.31
C GLY A 110 4.92 -17.54 18.52
N ASN A 111 6.10 -16.94 18.39
CA ASN A 111 6.28 -15.49 18.47
C ASN A 111 5.73 -14.83 17.20
N VAL A 112 5.17 -13.63 17.35
CA VAL A 112 4.66 -12.87 16.22
C VAL A 112 5.81 -12.21 15.46
N VAL A 113 6.04 -12.66 14.23
CA VAL A 113 7.13 -12.21 13.36
C VAL A 113 6.70 -11.25 12.26
N GLY A 114 5.40 -11.09 12.04
CA GLY A 114 4.90 -10.17 11.02
C GLY A 114 3.39 -10.18 10.86
N ASN A 115 2.93 -9.54 9.80
CA ASN A 115 1.52 -9.47 9.42
C ASN A 115 1.36 -9.85 7.95
N HIS A 116 0.36 -10.68 7.66
CA HIS A 116 -0.17 -10.77 6.32
C HIS A 116 -1.07 -9.55 6.06
N VAL A 117 -0.86 -8.87 4.95
CA VAL A 117 -1.44 -7.56 4.63
C VAL A 117 -2.13 -7.62 3.27
N LYS A 118 -3.32 -7.01 3.20
CA LYS A 118 -4.10 -6.85 1.99
C LYS A 118 -4.22 -5.37 1.67
N VAL A 119 -3.84 -4.99 0.46
CA VAL A 119 -3.98 -3.63 -0.07
C VAL A 119 -4.98 -3.64 -1.21
N LYS A 120 -6.08 -2.90 -1.05
CA LYS A 120 -7.09 -2.70 -2.08
C LYS A 120 -6.91 -1.34 -2.75
N VAL A 121 -6.88 -1.32 -4.08
CA VAL A 121 -6.88 -0.07 -4.86
C VAL A 121 -8.29 0.51 -4.91
N ALA A 122 -8.66 1.28 -3.89
CA ALA A 122 -9.98 1.89 -3.74
C ALA A 122 -10.29 2.99 -4.77
N LYS A 123 -9.26 3.58 -5.37
CA LYS A 123 -9.38 4.53 -6.49
C LYS A 123 -8.15 4.42 -7.37
N ASN A 124 -8.34 4.44 -8.68
CA ASN A 124 -7.28 4.50 -9.67
C ASN A 124 -7.72 5.39 -10.84
N LYS A 125 -6.87 6.33 -11.27
CA LYS A 125 -7.11 7.20 -12.44
C LYS A 125 -6.23 6.85 -13.65
N VAL A 126 -5.27 5.93 -13.49
CA VAL A 126 -4.25 5.62 -14.51
C VAL A 126 -4.34 4.19 -15.03
N ALA A 127 -5.07 3.33 -14.33
CA ALA A 127 -5.32 1.93 -14.72
C ALA A 127 -6.65 1.46 -14.07
N PRO A 128 -7.14 0.23 -14.38
CA PRO A 128 -8.35 -0.30 -13.77
C PRO A 128 -8.31 -0.27 -12.22
N PRO A 129 -9.37 0.20 -11.54
CA PRO A 129 -9.44 0.24 -10.08
C PRO A 129 -9.85 -1.13 -9.48
N PHE A 130 -9.89 -1.20 -8.15
CA PHE A 130 -10.39 -2.32 -7.34
C PHE A 130 -9.61 -3.62 -7.35
N ARG A 131 -8.44 -3.64 -8.00
CA ARG A 131 -7.45 -4.70 -7.82
C ARG A 131 -6.97 -4.77 -6.37
N VAL A 132 -6.53 -5.96 -5.99
CA VAL A 132 -6.06 -6.30 -4.65
C VAL A 132 -4.65 -6.86 -4.76
N ALA A 133 -3.76 -6.44 -3.86
CA ALA A 133 -2.47 -7.06 -3.62
C ALA A 133 -2.43 -7.62 -2.20
N GLU A 134 -1.86 -8.81 -2.02
CA GLU A 134 -1.67 -9.45 -0.73
C GLU A 134 -0.20 -9.82 -0.57
N PHE A 135 0.38 -9.50 0.58
CA PHE A 135 1.79 -9.70 0.87
C PHE A 135 2.06 -9.72 2.36
N ASP A 136 3.22 -10.23 2.74
CA ASP A 136 3.67 -10.27 4.12
C ASP A 136 4.55 -9.07 4.46
N ILE A 137 4.29 -8.44 5.60
CA ILE A 137 5.21 -7.50 6.23
C ILE A 137 5.86 -8.19 7.43
N ILE A 138 7.15 -8.47 7.32
CA ILE A 138 7.97 -9.06 8.37
C ILE A 138 8.58 -7.95 9.22
N TYR A 139 8.44 -8.05 10.55
CA TYR A 139 8.96 -7.04 11.45
C TYR A 139 10.49 -6.96 11.36
N GLY A 140 11.01 -5.73 11.27
CA GLY A 140 12.44 -5.47 11.10
C GLY A 140 13.00 -5.71 9.69
N LYS A 141 12.26 -6.40 8.80
CA LYS A 141 12.68 -6.63 7.40
C LYS A 141 11.85 -5.85 6.37
N GLY A 142 10.58 -5.56 6.66
CA GLY A 142 9.66 -4.89 5.73
C GLY A 142 8.87 -5.88 4.87
N ILE A 143 8.51 -5.48 3.65
CA ILE A 143 7.71 -6.30 2.72
C ILE A 143 8.56 -7.49 2.25
N SER A 144 8.01 -8.70 2.33
CA SER A 144 8.68 -9.93 1.91
C SER A 144 8.54 -10.15 0.40
N LYS A 145 9.51 -9.63 -0.37
CA LYS A 145 9.57 -9.81 -1.84
C LYS A 145 9.59 -11.29 -2.23
N ASN A 146 10.43 -12.10 -1.57
CA ASN A 146 10.54 -13.52 -1.88
C ASN A 146 9.27 -14.31 -1.51
N GLY A 147 8.54 -13.86 -0.48
CA GLY A 147 7.20 -14.38 -0.18
C GLY A 147 6.23 -14.14 -1.32
N GLU A 148 6.18 -12.92 -1.86
CA GLU A 148 5.35 -12.58 -3.02
C GLU A 148 5.73 -13.40 -4.26
N ILE A 149 7.03 -13.58 -4.55
CA ILE A 149 7.50 -14.37 -5.69
C ILE A 149 7.01 -15.82 -5.59
N ILE A 150 7.08 -16.45 -4.41
CA ILE A 150 6.58 -17.81 -4.22
C ILE A 150 5.06 -17.88 -4.40
N ASP A 151 4.32 -16.96 -3.77
CA ASP A 151 2.86 -17.00 -3.80
C ASP A 151 2.32 -16.73 -5.22
N LEU A 152 2.87 -15.72 -5.91
CA LEU A 152 2.53 -15.41 -7.30
C LEU A 152 3.03 -16.50 -8.26
N GLY A 153 4.22 -17.04 -8.03
CA GLY A 153 4.77 -18.14 -8.82
C GLY A 153 3.86 -19.36 -8.80
N VAL A 154 3.26 -19.70 -7.65
CA VAL A 154 2.26 -20.76 -7.56
C VAL A 154 0.95 -20.34 -8.23
N ALA A 155 0.49 -19.10 -8.04
CA ALA A 155 -0.76 -18.62 -8.63
C ALA A 155 -0.76 -18.61 -10.17
N TYR A 156 0.41 -18.37 -10.77
CA TYR A 156 0.62 -18.36 -12.22
C TYR A 156 1.19 -19.68 -12.77
N ASP A 157 1.16 -20.76 -11.99
CA ASP A 157 1.65 -22.09 -12.37
C ASP A 157 3.13 -22.14 -12.82
N ILE A 158 3.94 -21.14 -12.44
CA ILE A 158 5.39 -21.07 -12.69
C ILE A 158 6.14 -21.93 -11.67
N VAL A 159 5.69 -21.91 -10.42
CA VAL A 159 6.19 -22.74 -9.32
C VAL A 159 5.15 -23.81 -9.02
N GLY A 160 5.52 -25.08 -9.22
CA GLY A 160 4.65 -26.21 -8.89
C GLY A 160 4.51 -26.38 -7.38
N LYS A 161 3.29 -26.68 -6.92
CA LYS A 161 3.00 -27.00 -5.51
C LYS A 161 2.29 -28.35 -5.41
N SER A 162 2.90 -29.31 -4.72
CA SER A 162 2.33 -30.62 -4.45
C SER A 162 2.27 -30.88 -2.94
N GLY A 163 1.08 -30.72 -2.36
CA GLY A 163 0.91 -30.73 -0.91
C GLY A 163 1.71 -29.61 -0.25
N SER A 164 2.68 -29.98 0.59
CA SER A 164 3.61 -29.05 1.24
C SER A 164 4.90 -28.81 0.47
N TRP A 165 5.14 -29.53 -0.64
CA TRP A 165 6.35 -29.40 -1.44
C TRP A 165 6.19 -28.35 -2.55
N TYR A 166 7.22 -27.52 -2.70
CA TYR A 166 7.38 -26.58 -3.80
C TYR A 166 8.41 -27.13 -4.78
N SER A 167 8.17 -26.93 -6.07
CA SER A 167 9.02 -27.40 -7.16
C SER A 167 9.13 -26.36 -8.26
N TYR A 168 10.29 -26.29 -8.91
CA TYR A 168 10.53 -25.47 -10.08
C TYR A 168 11.18 -26.32 -11.17
N ASN A 169 10.68 -26.20 -12.41
CA ASN A 169 11.13 -27.00 -13.55
C ASN A 169 11.21 -28.53 -13.26
N GLY A 170 10.21 -29.05 -12.54
CA GLY A 170 10.16 -30.47 -12.17
C GLY A 170 11.07 -30.90 -11.01
N THR A 171 11.94 -30.01 -10.52
CA THR A 171 12.83 -30.28 -9.38
C THR A 171 12.23 -29.75 -8.09
N LYS A 172 12.24 -30.55 -7.02
CA LYS A 172 11.78 -30.09 -5.70
C LYS A 172 12.78 -29.08 -5.12
N ILE A 173 12.28 -27.91 -4.75
CA ILE A 173 13.10 -26.81 -4.19
C ILE A 173 13.03 -26.77 -2.66
N ALA A 174 11.85 -26.97 -2.08
CA ALA A 174 11.66 -26.85 -0.63
C ALA A 174 10.37 -27.52 -0.14
N GLN A 175 10.36 -27.87 1.15
CA GLN A 175 9.15 -28.30 1.87
C GLN A 175 8.69 -27.19 2.80
N GLY A 176 7.47 -26.70 2.57
CA GLY A 176 6.88 -25.58 3.31
C GLY A 176 7.26 -24.22 2.71
N ARG A 177 6.38 -23.22 2.94
CA ARG A 177 6.52 -21.88 2.38
C ARG A 177 7.77 -21.16 2.89
N ASN A 178 8.03 -21.21 4.20
CA ASN A 178 9.18 -20.52 4.79
C ASN A 178 10.51 -21.06 4.24
N SER A 179 10.61 -22.38 4.07
CA SER A 179 11.79 -23.01 3.46
C SER A 179 11.95 -22.60 1.99
N ALA A 180 10.85 -22.43 1.25
CA ALA A 180 10.89 -21.95 -0.14
C ALA A 180 11.34 -20.49 -0.22
N ILE A 181 10.90 -19.64 0.72
CA ILE A 181 11.37 -18.26 0.85
C ILE A 181 12.87 -18.23 1.13
N GLN A 182 13.34 -19.04 2.09
CA GLN A 182 14.77 -19.14 2.41
C GLN A 182 15.58 -19.61 1.20
N PHE A 183 15.07 -20.59 0.45
CA PHE A 183 15.71 -21.07 -0.77
C PHE A 183 15.90 -19.96 -1.81
N LEU A 184 14.93 -19.04 -1.96
CA LEU A 184 15.10 -17.87 -2.82
C LEU A 184 16.02 -16.78 -2.23
N GLU A 185 16.05 -16.62 -0.91
CA GLU A 185 17.01 -15.73 -0.25
C GLU A 185 18.45 -16.22 -0.50
N ASP A 186 18.67 -17.53 -0.48
CA ASP A 186 19.98 -18.15 -0.70
C ASP A 186 20.37 -18.21 -2.20
N ASN A 187 19.40 -18.07 -3.12
CA ASN A 187 19.59 -18.17 -4.58
C ASN A 187 18.97 -16.95 -5.31
N PRO A 188 19.59 -15.76 -5.24
CA PRO A 188 19.02 -14.54 -5.79
C PRO A 188 18.84 -14.57 -7.32
N GLU A 189 19.72 -15.27 -8.05
CA GLU A 189 19.59 -15.41 -9.51
C GLU A 189 18.28 -16.11 -9.91
N LEU A 190 17.88 -17.14 -9.15
CA LEU A 190 16.62 -17.82 -9.36
C LEU A 190 15.43 -16.94 -8.97
N ALA A 191 15.57 -16.15 -7.90
CA ALA A 191 14.51 -15.22 -7.49
C ALA A 191 14.24 -14.17 -8.59
N ASP A 192 15.28 -13.63 -9.22
CA ASP A 192 15.17 -12.68 -10.33
C ASP A 192 14.60 -13.32 -11.59
N GLU A 193 14.99 -14.57 -11.90
CA GLU A 193 14.41 -15.35 -13.00
C GLU A 193 12.89 -15.54 -12.81
N LEU A 194 12.48 -16.02 -11.62
CA LEU A 194 11.07 -16.22 -11.29
C LEU A 194 10.29 -14.92 -11.34
N GLU A 195 10.83 -13.82 -10.78
CA GLU A 195 10.21 -12.50 -10.86
C GLU A 195 10.00 -12.06 -12.31
N GLY A 196 10.99 -12.29 -13.18
CA GLY A 196 10.90 -12.00 -14.61
C GLY A 196 9.76 -12.76 -15.29
N LEU A 197 9.67 -14.08 -15.06
CA LEU A 197 8.60 -14.93 -15.60
C LEU A 197 7.22 -14.51 -15.08
N ILE A 198 7.09 -14.20 -13.80
CA ILE A 198 5.84 -13.74 -13.18
C ILE A 198 5.39 -12.42 -13.81
N LYS A 199 6.31 -11.44 -13.96
CA LYS A 199 6.00 -10.16 -14.61
C LYS A 199 5.52 -10.35 -16.05
N GLN A 200 6.15 -11.26 -16.80
CA GLN A 200 5.73 -11.57 -18.17
C GLN A 200 4.34 -12.21 -18.21
N ALA A 201 4.02 -13.12 -17.29
CA ALA A 201 2.70 -13.72 -17.19
C ALA A 201 1.63 -12.67 -16.91
N ILE A 202 1.87 -11.78 -15.93
CA ILE A 202 0.94 -10.68 -15.57
C ILE A 202 0.71 -9.73 -16.77
N LEU A 203 1.78 -9.27 -17.43
CA LEU A 203 1.67 -8.36 -18.56
C LEU A 203 1.08 -9.02 -19.82
N GLY A 204 1.29 -10.32 -19.99
CA GLY A 204 0.73 -11.11 -21.08
C GLY A 204 -0.78 -11.31 -20.96
N GLU A 205 -1.32 -11.35 -19.75
CA GLU A 205 -2.77 -11.41 -19.50
C GLU A 205 -3.46 -10.06 -19.75
N GLU A 206 -2.86 -8.93 -19.38
CA GLU A 206 -3.47 -7.61 -19.62
C GLU A 206 -3.72 -7.32 -21.11
N ASN A 207 -2.89 -7.86 -22.00
CA ASN A 207 -3.07 -7.74 -23.46
C ASN A 207 -4.16 -8.66 -24.03
N LYS A 208 -4.65 -9.66 -23.29
CA LYS A 208 -5.76 -10.53 -23.72
C LYS A 208 -7.14 -9.99 -23.32
N ASP A 209 -7.18 -9.16 -22.28
CA ASP A 209 -8.41 -8.52 -21.78
C ASP A 209 -8.62 -7.09 -22.35
N SER A 210 -7.82 -6.68 -23.34
CA SER A 210 -7.89 -5.41 -24.09
C SER A 210 -8.52 -5.61 -25.45
#